data_AF-K0VF44-F1
#
_entry.id   AF-K0VF44-F1
#
_cell.length_a   1.000
_cell.length_b   1.000
_cell.length_c   1.000
_cell.angle_alpha   90.00
_cell.angle_beta   90.00
_cell.angle_gamma   90.00
#
_symmetry.space_group_name_H-M   'P 1'
#
loop_
_entity.id
_entity.type
_entity.pdbx_description
1 polymer ?
#
loop_
_entity_poly.entity_id
_entity_poly.type
_entity_poly.pdbx_seq_one_letter_code
_entity_poly.pdbx_strand_id
1 'polypeptide(L)' 'MTQSDPAIEWLLDSDPAIRWQVMRDLLDAPEREWTAERAKVETKGWGAKLLACQD' A
#
# COMPACT_ATOMS: atom_id res chain seq x y z
N MET A 1 14.58 -8.22 19.51
CA MET A 1 13.99 -8.71 18.25
C MET A 1 12.57 -8.19 18.25
N THR A 2 12.31 -7.06 17.60
CA THR A 2 10.97 -6.49 17.48
C THR A 2 10.12 -7.50 16.72
N GLN A 3 9.15 -8.09 17.41
CA GLN A 3 8.17 -8.98 16.81
C GLN A 3 7.47 -8.21 15.68
N SER A 4 7.40 -8.79 14.49
CA SER A 4 6.56 -8.25 13.42
C SER A 4 5.17 -8.03 13.98
N ASP A 5 4.72 -6.78 13.98
CA ASP A 5 3.39 -6.45 14.50
C ASP A 5 2.36 -7.12 13.57
N PRO A 6 1.51 -8.03 14.07
CA PRO A 6 0.52 -8.71 13.24
C PRO A 6 -0.44 -7.72 12.54
N ALA A 7 -0.62 -6.51 13.10
CA ALA A 7 -1.37 -5.46 12.42
C ALA A 7 -0.61 -4.91 11.19
N ILE A 8 0.72 -4.75 11.27
CA ILE A 8 1.55 -4.32 10.13
C ILE A 8 1.50 -5.38 9.02
N GLU A 9 1.60 -6.66 9.36
CA GLU A 9 1.52 -7.74 8.36
C GLU A 9 0.16 -7.76 7.66
N TRP A 10 -0.94 -7.60 8.40
CA TRP A 10 -2.28 -7.49 7.82
C TRP A 10 -2.45 -6.26 6.91
N LEU A 11 -1.87 -5.13 7.30
CA LEU A 11 -1.89 -3.90 6.51
C LEU A 11 -1.03 -4.00 5.24
N LEU A 12 0.09 -4.75 5.27
CA LEU A 12 0.92 -5.01 4.10
C LEU A 12 0.29 -6.02 3.12
N ASP A 13 -0.62 -6.88 3.58
CA ASP A 13 -1.39 -7.78 2.72
C ASP A 13 -2.64 -7.11 2.11
N SER A 14 -2.97 -5.91 2.58
CA SER A 14 -4.12 -5.13 2.11
C SER A 14 -3.91 -4.50 0.72
N ASP A 15 -4.94 -3.80 0.24
CA ASP A 15 -4.95 -3.12 -1.06
C ASP A 15 -3.72 -2.20 -1.24
N PRO A 16 -3.17 -2.08 -2.47
CA PRO A 16 -2.06 -1.18 -2.75
C PRO A 16 -2.26 0.22 -2.17
N ALA A 17 -3.49 0.76 -2.14
CA ALA A 17 -3.82 2.08 -1.63
C ALA A 17 -3.48 2.28 -0.15
N ILE A 18 -3.51 1.20 0.64
CA ILE A 18 -3.16 1.19 2.06
C ILE A 18 -1.69 0.78 2.22
N ARG A 19 -1.25 -0.22 1.45
CA ARG A 19 0.10 -0.79 1.53
C ARG A 19 1.21 0.25 1.34
N TRP A 20 1.11 1.14 0.35
CA TRP A 20 2.16 2.15 0.13
C TRP A 20 2.25 3.17 1.28
N GLN A 21 1.12 3.45 1.96
CA GLN A 21 1.09 4.34 3.12
C GLN A 21 1.76 3.69 4.33
N VAL A 22 1.51 2.40 4.55
CA VAL A 22 2.16 1.62 5.61
C VAL A 22 3.67 1.59 5.42
N MET A 23 4.12 1.36 4.17
CA MET A 23 5.53 1.41 3.83
C MET A 23 6.15 2.78 4.14
N ARG A 24 5.48 3.88 3.78
CA ARG A 24 5.99 5.24 4.01
C ARG A 24 5.95 5.67 5.48
N ASP A 25 4.82 5.46 6.13
CA ASP A 25 4.47 6.12 7.40
C ASP A 25 4.72 5.24 8.63
N LEU A 26 4.73 3.91 8.47
CA LEU A 26 4.92 2.97 9.59
C LEU A 26 6.24 2.20 9.52
N LEU A 27 6.82 2.04 8.33
CA LEU A 27 8.05 1.30 8.11
C LEU A 27 9.23 2.17 7.70
N ASP A 28 9.02 3.48 7.51
CA ASP A 28 10.02 4.42 6.99
C ASP A 28 10.75 3.89 5.74
N ALA A 29 10.03 3.16 4.89
CA ALA A 29 10.59 2.54 3.70
C ALA A 29 11.06 3.64 2.73
N PRO A 30 12.14 3.38 1.96
CA PRO A 30 12.70 4.39 1.07
C PRO A 30 11.72 4.76 -0.05
N GLU A 31 11.77 6.02 -0.48
CA GLU A 31 10.84 6.60 -1.46
C GLU A 31 10.68 5.79 -2.73
N ARG A 32 11.78 5.22 -3.24
CA ARG A 32 11.77 4.37 -4.43
C ARG A 32 10.85 3.15 -4.29
N GLU A 33 10.69 2.61 -3.08
CA GLU A 33 9.95 1.37 -2.82
C GLU A 33 8.45 1.65 -2.67
N TRP A 34 8.05 2.64 -1.87
CA TRP A 34 6.64 2.98 -1.75
C TRP A 34 6.09 3.69 -2.99
N THR A 35 6.91 4.42 -3.76
CA THR A 35 6.47 5.05 -5.03
C THR A 35 6.10 4.00 -6.08
N ALA A 36 6.90 2.94 -6.20
CA ALA A 36 6.59 1.80 -7.06
C ALA A 36 5.30 1.09 -6.63
N GLU A 37 5.02 1.05 -5.34
CA GLU A 37 3.79 0.46 -4.79
C GLU A 37 2.58 1.36 -5.05
N ARG A 38 2.72 2.68 -4.89
CA ARG A 38 1.68 3.68 -5.18
C ARG A 38 1.23 3.64 -6.63
N ALA A 39 2.14 3.42 -7.58
CA ALA A 39 1.79 3.26 -9.00
C ALA A 39 0.84 2.06 -9.27
N LYS A 40 0.82 1.06 -8.38
CA LYS A 40 -0.09 -0.09 -8.51
C LYS A 40 -1.53 0.24 -8.10
N VAL A 41 -1.77 1.32 -7.35
CA VAL A 41 -3.11 1.76 -6.92
C VAL A 41 -4.01 2.07 -8.12
N GLU A 42 -3.44 2.67 -9.17
CA GLU A 42 -4.17 3.06 -10.38
C GLU A 42 -4.55 1.86 -11.24
N THR A 43 -3.83 0.75 -11.12
CA THR A 43 -3.93 -0.40 -12.04
C THR A 43 -4.44 -1.68 -11.37
N LYS A 44 -4.43 -1.75 -10.04
CA LYS A 44 -4.80 -2.94 -9.28
C LYS A 44 -5.69 -2.59 -8.09
N GLY A 45 -6.52 -3.55 -7.71
CA GLY A 45 -7.31 -3.48 -6.48
C GLY A 45 -8.52 -2.55 -6.58
N TRP A 46 -8.90 -1.98 -5.45
CA TRP A 46 -10.08 -1.13 -5.33
C TRP A 46 -9.86 0.25 -5.95
N GLY A 47 -8.63 0.77 -5.94
CA GLY A 47 -8.29 2.05 -6.60
C GLY A 47 -8.64 2.05 -8.09
N ALA A 48 -8.25 1.00 -8.82
CA ALA A 48 -8.59 0.84 -10.23
C ALA A 48 -10.11 0.71 -10.46
N LYS A 49 -10.83 -0.02 -9.58
CA LYS A 49 -12.29 -0.17 -9.68
C LYS A 49 -13.04 1.13 -9.42
N LEU A 50 -12.57 1.94 -8.47
CA LEU A 50 -13.14 3.24 -8.18
C LEU A 50 -12.90 4.22 -9.34
N LEU A 51 -11.69 4.22 -9.90
CA LEU A 51 -11.37 5.02 -11.08
C LEU A 51 -12.25 4.64 -12.29
N ALA A 52 -12.48 3.35 -12.49
CA ALA A 52 -13.36 2.85 -13.56
C ALA A 52 -14.86 3.18 -13.34
N CYS A 53 -15.28 3.53 -12.13
CA CYS A 53 -16.64 3.97 -11.81
C CYS A 53 -16.80 5.50 -11.81
N GLN A 54 -15.74 6.26 -12.09
CA GLN A 54 -15.76 7.73 -12.14
C GLN A 54 -16.09 8.31 -13.54
N ASP A 55 -16.42 7.45 -14.52
CA ASP A 55 -16.95 7.85 -15.84
C ASP A 55 -18.39 8.38 -15.76
#